data_AF-A0A1I5RXR9-F1
#
_entry.id   AF-A0A1I5RXR9-F1
#
_cell.length_a   1.000
_cell.length_b   1.000
_cell.length_c   1.000
_cell.angle_alpha   90.00
_cell.angle_beta   90.00
_cell.angle_gamma   90.00
#
_symmetry.space_group_name_H-M   'P 1'
#
loop_
_entity.id
_entity.type
_entity.pdbx_description
1 polymer ?
#
loop_
_entity_poly.entity_id
_entity_poly.type
_entity_poly.pdbx_seq_one_letter_code
_entity_poly.pdbx_strand_id
1 'polypeptide(L)'
;MQEQGVLIYTGNTGSAEQHLNVLEWMKEEFGIRNLPLEIPETFKDWKNFVLNEFKSEKQIVSGFCLNKTEENESFFVAVFRKTTAQRPFELRRTKPQINKNRRTERGMLGKWIKNIEEYTWFEKKGNIYLINPEHENILRIFQQNFQLIKAGLNAGKFAGGDLVPEHELAYSEVLGDQIQKVGLNTEEALKYIRREDFQIDRTVTGWVLISYRNCPLGWAKILSNRINNYYPKEQRMVKDA
;
A
#
# COMPACT_ATOMS: atom_id res chain seq x y z
N MET A 1 14.71 -9.99 -12.62
CA MET A 1 13.66 -9.53 -13.56
C MET A 1 13.47 -10.61 -14.61
N GLN A 2 12.22 -10.98 -14.89
CA GLN A 2 11.89 -11.94 -15.95
C GLN A 2 12.17 -11.34 -17.33
N GLU A 3 12.32 -12.19 -18.35
CA GLU A 3 12.36 -11.74 -19.73
C GLU A 3 11.09 -10.95 -20.08
N GLN A 4 11.21 -9.90 -20.90
CA GLN A 4 10.13 -8.97 -21.20
C GLN A 4 9.58 -8.17 -20.01
N GLY A 5 10.19 -8.30 -18.82
CA GLY A 5 9.89 -7.46 -17.67
C GLY A 5 10.16 -5.98 -17.96
N VAL A 6 9.36 -5.12 -17.33
CA VAL A 6 9.53 -3.66 -17.40
C VAL A 6 10.36 -3.20 -16.20
N LEU A 7 11.37 -2.40 -16.48
CA LEU A 7 12.14 -1.67 -15.48
C LEU A 7 11.85 -0.18 -15.62
N ILE A 8 11.49 0.46 -14.51
CA ILE A 8 11.33 1.91 -14.42
C ILE A 8 12.51 2.42 -13.59
N TYR A 9 13.36 3.23 -14.21
CA TYR A 9 14.43 3.94 -13.53
C TYR A 9 13.97 5.36 -13.22
N THR A 10 14.18 5.79 -11.98
CA THR A 10 13.86 7.15 -11.53
C THR A 10 15.07 7.75 -10.83
N GLY A 11 15.28 9.05 -10.99
CA GLY A 11 16.27 9.79 -10.23
C GLY A 11 15.87 11.26 -10.08
N ASN A 12 16.50 11.96 -9.15
CA ASN A 12 16.22 13.38 -8.88
C ASN A 12 17.49 14.25 -8.93
N THR A 13 18.53 13.76 -9.61
CA THR A 13 19.81 14.48 -9.73
C THR A 13 19.75 15.45 -10.89
N GLY A 14 20.24 16.68 -10.70
CA GLY A 14 20.28 17.71 -11.74
C GLY A 14 21.14 17.39 -12.97
N SER A 15 21.96 16.33 -12.94
CA SER A 15 22.88 15.99 -14.02
C SER A 15 22.31 14.90 -14.94
N ALA A 16 21.99 15.29 -16.17
CA ALA A 16 21.63 14.37 -17.25
C ALA A 16 22.73 13.33 -17.52
N GLU A 17 24.00 13.71 -17.36
CA GLU A 17 25.15 12.83 -17.55
C GLU A 17 25.18 11.69 -16.53
N GLN A 18 24.87 11.98 -15.26
CA GLN A 18 24.81 10.94 -14.21
C GLN A 18 23.73 9.91 -14.52
N HIS A 19 22.56 10.34 -15.01
CA HIS A 19 21.52 9.42 -15.44
C HIS A 19 21.99 8.60 -16.64
N LEU A 20 22.55 9.21 -17.68
CA LEU A 20 23.04 8.51 -18.86
C LEU A 20 24.08 7.44 -18.53
N ASN A 21 25.04 7.74 -17.64
CA ASN A 21 26.07 6.79 -17.21
C ASN A 21 25.48 5.54 -16.53
N VAL A 22 24.49 5.74 -15.64
CA VAL A 22 23.79 4.62 -15.00
C VAL A 22 23.03 3.78 -16.02
N LEU A 23 22.38 4.42 -16.99
CA LEU A 23 21.58 3.73 -18.01
C LEU A 23 22.46 2.98 -19.03
N GLU A 24 23.65 3.49 -19.34
CA GLU A 24 24.65 2.78 -20.15
C GLU A 24 25.11 1.50 -19.46
N TRP A 25 25.54 1.62 -18.20
CA TRP A 25 25.93 0.48 -17.39
C TRP A 25 24.79 -0.55 -17.29
N MET A 26 23.56 -0.12 -17.04
CA MET A 26 22.42 -1.03 -16.95
C MET A 26 22.17 -1.80 -18.27
N LYS A 27 22.34 -1.15 -19.41
CA LYS A 27 22.19 -1.78 -20.74
C LYS A 27 23.26 -2.84 -20.98
N GLU A 28 24.52 -2.52 -20.68
CA GLU A 28 25.67 -3.43 -20.83
C GLU A 28 25.54 -4.64 -19.90
N GLU A 29 25.18 -4.44 -18.62
CA GLU A 29 25.12 -5.53 -17.63
C GLU A 29 23.84 -6.39 -17.71
N PHE A 30 22.68 -5.79 -17.94
CA PHE A 30 21.40 -6.48 -17.75
C PHE A 30 20.69 -6.85 -19.05
N GLY A 31 21.20 -6.43 -20.21
CA GLY A 31 20.56 -6.68 -21.50
C GLY A 31 19.16 -6.09 -21.55
N ILE A 32 19.07 -4.76 -21.42
CA ILE A 32 17.82 -4.00 -21.45
C ILE A 32 17.76 -3.08 -22.67
N ARG A 33 16.54 -2.78 -23.14
CA ARG A 33 16.28 -1.85 -24.23
C ARG A 33 15.38 -0.72 -23.75
N ASN A 34 15.76 0.53 -24.00
CA ASN A 34 14.90 1.69 -23.71
C ASN A 34 13.59 1.56 -24.49
N LEU A 35 12.48 1.82 -23.79
CA LEU A 35 11.17 1.95 -24.40
C LEU A 35 10.90 3.44 -24.60
N PRO A 36 10.60 3.87 -25.84
CA PRO A 36 10.18 5.24 -26.07
C PRO A 36 8.92 5.53 -25.26
N LEU A 37 8.88 6.72 -24.67
CA LEU A 37 7.75 7.19 -23.87
C LEU A 37 7.01 8.25 -24.66
N GLU A 38 5.69 8.25 -24.53
CA GLU A 38 4.82 9.28 -25.08
C GLU A 38 4.16 10.02 -23.92
N ILE A 39 4.05 11.34 -24.00
CA ILE A 39 3.29 12.13 -23.02
C ILE A 39 1.82 11.75 -23.19
N PRO A 40 1.16 11.18 -22.16
CA PRO A 40 -0.27 10.91 -22.24
C PRO A 40 -1.05 12.22 -22.46
N GLU A 41 -2.17 12.15 -23.19
CA GLU A 41 -2.98 13.33 -23.52
C GLU A 41 -3.30 14.20 -22.29
N THR A 42 -3.57 13.56 -21.15
CA THR A 42 -3.87 14.21 -19.86
C THR A 42 -2.77 15.12 -19.34
N PHE A 43 -1.52 14.93 -19.80
CA PHE A 43 -0.35 15.70 -19.37
C PHE A 43 0.22 16.61 -20.47
N LYS A 44 -0.39 16.66 -21.67
CA LYS A 44 0.14 17.49 -22.78
C LYS A 44 0.14 18.99 -22.46
N ASP A 45 -0.84 19.45 -21.68
CA ASP A 45 -0.95 20.87 -21.28
C ASP A 45 -0.04 21.23 -20.09
N TRP A 46 0.65 20.26 -19.50
CA TRP A 46 1.53 20.49 -18.36
C TRP A 46 2.86 21.06 -18.85
N LYS A 47 3.00 22.38 -18.77
CA LYS A 47 4.20 23.13 -19.22
C LYS A 47 5.53 22.61 -18.65
N ASN A 48 5.49 21.96 -17.49
CA ASN A 48 6.68 21.46 -16.78
C ASN A 48 6.97 19.98 -17.03
N PHE A 49 6.10 19.27 -17.77
CA PHE A 49 6.27 17.86 -18.12
C PHE A 49 6.81 17.75 -19.53
N VAL A 50 8.13 17.62 -19.67
CA VAL A 50 8.79 17.61 -20.97
C VAL A 50 9.37 16.22 -21.23
N LEU A 51 8.99 15.65 -22.37
CA LEU A 51 9.67 14.48 -22.91
C LEU A 51 10.97 14.96 -23.55
N ASN A 52 12.08 14.44 -23.06
CA ASN A 52 13.40 14.74 -23.59
C ASN A 52 14.04 13.45 -24.13
N GLU A 53 14.76 13.60 -25.24
CA GLU A 53 15.72 12.59 -25.66
C GLU A 53 17.08 12.93 -25.06
N PHE A 54 17.62 12.01 -24.28
CA PHE A 54 18.97 12.11 -23.74
C PHE A 54 19.89 11.29 -24.63
N LYS A 55 20.96 11.92 -25.11
CA LYS A 55 21.90 11.29 -26.01
C LYS A 55 23.26 11.19 -25.35
N SER A 56 23.84 10.00 -25.38
CA SER A 56 25.25 9.77 -25.12
C SER A 56 25.94 9.32 -26.42
N GLU A 57 27.25 9.12 -26.38
CA GLU A 57 28.02 8.62 -27.52
C GLU A 57 27.56 7.22 -27.98
N LYS A 58 26.98 6.42 -27.07
CA LYS A 58 26.61 5.02 -27.31
C LYS A 58 25.11 4.77 -27.44
N GLN A 59 24.25 5.69 -27.01
CA GLN A 59 22.81 5.48 -27.05
C GLN A 59 21.97 6.76 -27.00
N ILE A 60 20.73 6.61 -27.46
CA ILE A 60 19.64 7.56 -27.25
C ILE A 60 18.67 6.92 -26.28
N VAL A 61 18.37 7.64 -25.20
CA VAL A 61 17.40 7.24 -24.18
C VAL A 61 16.26 8.25 -24.20
N SER A 62 15.05 7.76 -24.45
CA SER A 62 13.83 8.53 -24.21
C SER A 62 13.49 8.50 -22.72
N GLY A 63 13.29 9.69 -22.13
CA GLY A 63 12.92 9.83 -20.73
C GLY A 63 12.13 11.11 -20.45
N PHE A 64 11.39 11.11 -19.36
CA PHE A 64 10.74 12.33 -18.87
C PHE A 64 11.67 13.09 -17.94
N CYS A 65 11.67 14.42 -18.08
CA CYS A 65 12.15 15.32 -17.04
C CYS A 65 11.02 16.25 -16.61
N LEU A 66 10.85 16.34 -15.29
CA LEU A 66 10.09 17.44 -14.69
C LEU A 66 11.03 18.64 -14.53
N ASN A 67 10.66 19.76 -15.16
CA ASN A 67 11.33 21.06 -15.18
C ASN A 67 12.55 21.20 -16.11
N LYS A 68 12.63 22.37 -16.75
CA LYS A 68 13.70 22.82 -17.67
C LYS A 68 14.62 23.89 -17.06
N THR A 69 14.31 24.37 -15.85
CA THR A 69 15.00 25.50 -15.23
C THR A 69 16.04 25.01 -14.23
N GLU A 70 17.27 25.51 -14.38
CA GLU A 70 18.51 25.14 -13.67
C GLU A 70 18.45 25.25 -12.13
N GLU A 71 17.34 25.73 -11.54
CA GLU A 71 17.23 26.02 -10.12
C GLU A 71 16.37 25.04 -9.29
N ASN A 72 15.81 23.97 -9.87
CA ASN A 72 15.05 22.97 -9.09
C ASN A 72 15.38 21.53 -9.51
N GLU A 73 15.42 20.63 -8.52
CA GLU A 73 15.64 19.18 -8.67
C GLU A 73 14.87 18.61 -9.88
N SER A 74 15.58 18.15 -10.90
CA SER A 74 14.97 17.54 -12.06
C SER A 74 14.68 16.07 -11.75
N PHE A 75 13.40 15.72 -11.73
CA PHE A 75 12.99 14.33 -11.64
C PHE A 75 13.08 13.69 -13.03
N PHE A 76 13.93 12.68 -13.15
CA PHE A 76 14.17 11.89 -14.35
C PHE A 76 13.45 10.55 -14.28
N VAL A 77 12.79 10.15 -15.37
CA VAL A 77 12.22 8.81 -15.53
C VAL A 77 12.58 8.23 -16.88
N ALA A 78 13.05 6.99 -16.89
CA ALA A 78 13.24 6.21 -18.11
C ALA A 78 12.70 4.79 -17.93
N VAL A 79 12.12 4.23 -19.00
CA VAL A 79 11.52 2.90 -18.99
C VAL A 79 12.29 1.98 -19.91
N PHE A 80 12.50 0.75 -19.47
CA PHE A 80 13.26 -0.26 -20.19
C PHE A 80 12.55 -1.60 -20.20
N ARG A 81 12.82 -2.38 -21.24
CA ARG A 81 12.38 -3.77 -21.39
C ARG A 81 13.57 -4.71 -21.27
N LYS A 82 13.46 -5.76 -20.46
CA LYS A 82 14.48 -6.82 -20.44
C LYS A 82 14.42 -7.63 -21.74
N THR A 83 15.53 -7.73 -22.47
CA THR A 83 15.61 -8.48 -23.73
C THR A 83 16.33 -9.82 -23.59
N THR A 84 17.08 -10.01 -22.51
CA THR A 84 17.80 -11.27 -22.26
C THR A 84 17.00 -12.18 -21.35
N ALA A 85 16.86 -13.44 -21.77
CA ALA A 85 16.36 -14.49 -20.89
C ALA A 85 17.33 -14.68 -19.73
N GLN A 86 16.81 -14.68 -18.50
CA GLN A 86 17.57 -15.06 -17.32
C GLN A 86 16.92 -16.31 -16.74
N ARG A 87 17.75 -17.24 -16.27
CA ARG A 87 17.25 -18.44 -15.59
C ARG A 87 16.31 -18.00 -14.47
N PRO A 88 15.04 -18.47 -14.45
CA PRO A 88 14.12 -18.09 -13.40
C PRO A 88 14.70 -18.51 -12.05
N PHE A 89 14.68 -17.59 -11.09
CA PHE A 89 15.01 -17.93 -9.72
C PHE A 89 13.88 -18.81 -9.17
N GLU A 90 14.13 -20.11 -9.06
CA GLU A 90 13.17 -21.03 -8.48
C GLU A 90 13.14 -20.84 -6.97
N LEU A 91 12.11 -20.15 -6.48
CA LEU A 91 11.82 -20.07 -5.06
C LEU A 91 11.45 -21.47 -4.58
N ARG A 92 12.33 -22.10 -3.78
CA ARG A 92 12.08 -23.40 -3.16
C ARG A 92 10.74 -23.33 -2.43
N ARG A 93 9.74 -24.09 -2.91
CA ARG A 93 8.43 -24.14 -2.27
C ARG A 93 8.59 -24.63 -0.85
N THR A 94 8.14 -23.82 0.09
CA THR A 94 8.10 -24.19 1.49
C THR A 94 6.77 -24.89 1.79
N LYS A 95 6.79 -25.93 2.64
CA LYS A 95 5.56 -26.65 3.00
C LYS A 95 4.57 -25.69 3.66
N PRO A 96 3.29 -25.66 3.25
CA PRO A 96 2.29 -24.81 3.86
C PRO A 96 2.11 -25.17 5.34
N GLN A 97 1.97 -24.15 6.19
CA GLN A 97 1.65 -24.36 7.60
C GLN A 97 0.17 -24.70 7.70
N ILE A 98 -0.15 -25.91 8.16
CA ILE A 98 -1.54 -26.34 8.34
C ILE A 98 -2.11 -25.62 9.57
N ASN A 99 -3.00 -24.65 9.36
CA ASN A 99 -3.78 -24.06 10.44
C ASN A 99 -5.11 -24.82 10.57
N LYS A 100 -5.32 -25.50 11.71
CA LYS A 100 -6.55 -26.27 12.00
C LYS A 100 -7.79 -25.38 12.14
N ASN A 101 -7.63 -24.10 12.45
CA ASN A 101 -8.74 -23.16 12.70
C ASN A 101 -9.15 -22.34 11.48
N ARG A 102 -8.54 -22.60 10.31
CA ARG A 102 -8.68 -21.80 9.09
C ARG A 102 -10.14 -21.53 8.70
N ARG A 103 -11.02 -22.53 8.81
CA ARG A 103 -12.44 -22.40 8.44
C ARG A 103 -13.18 -21.44 9.36
N THR A 104 -12.96 -21.55 10.66
CA THR A 104 -13.58 -20.69 11.68
C THR A 104 -13.07 -19.26 11.56
N GLU A 105 -11.75 -19.09 11.41
CA GLU A 105 -11.11 -17.78 11.20
C GLU A 105 -11.64 -17.10 9.94
N ARG A 106 -11.80 -17.86 8.84
CA ARG A 106 -12.40 -17.35 7.61
C ARG A 106 -13.81 -16.83 7.84
N GLY A 107 -14.63 -17.58 8.59
CA GLY A 107 -15.99 -17.15 8.94
C GLY A 107 -16.01 -15.88 9.79
N MET A 108 -15.04 -15.69 10.67
CA MET A 108 -14.87 -14.44 11.41
C MET A 108 -14.45 -13.30 10.48
N LEU A 109 -13.39 -13.49 9.68
CA LEU A 109 -12.86 -12.48 8.74
C LEU A 109 -13.88 -12.09 7.67
N GLY A 110 -14.69 -13.03 7.17
CA GLY A 110 -15.72 -12.78 6.17
C GLY A 110 -16.85 -11.85 6.65
N LYS A 111 -17.01 -11.67 7.96
CA LYS A 111 -17.91 -10.64 8.51
C LYS A 111 -17.37 -9.21 8.33
N TRP A 112 -16.08 -9.08 8.06
CA TRP A 112 -15.38 -7.80 7.98
C TRP A 112 -14.85 -7.48 6.59
N ILE A 113 -14.51 -8.52 5.83
CA ILE A 113 -13.77 -8.41 4.58
C ILE A 113 -14.63 -8.96 3.44
N LYS A 114 -14.90 -8.14 2.42
CA LYS A 114 -15.54 -8.61 1.19
C LYS A 114 -14.57 -9.52 0.43
N ASN A 115 -15.12 -10.48 -0.30
CA ASN A 115 -14.35 -11.43 -1.11
C ASN A 115 -13.19 -12.08 -0.33
N ILE A 116 -13.42 -12.48 0.93
CA ILE A 116 -12.38 -13.09 1.79
C ILE A 116 -11.69 -14.32 1.15
N GLU A 117 -12.34 -14.96 0.17
CA GLU A 117 -11.77 -16.07 -0.61
C GLU A 117 -10.60 -15.66 -1.53
N GLU A 118 -10.49 -14.39 -1.90
CA GLU A 118 -9.38 -13.84 -2.68
C GLU A 118 -8.10 -13.64 -1.84
N TYR A 119 -8.19 -13.81 -0.51
CA TYR A 119 -7.10 -13.56 0.42
C TYR A 119 -6.66 -14.82 1.18
N THR A 120 -5.37 -14.87 1.49
CA THR A 120 -4.79 -15.74 2.51
C THR A 120 -4.35 -14.87 3.69
N TRP A 121 -4.15 -15.47 4.86
CA TRP A 121 -3.67 -14.74 6.03
C TRP A 121 -2.66 -15.53 6.83
N PHE A 122 -1.90 -14.78 7.62
CA PHE A 122 -0.95 -15.30 8.59
C PHE A 122 -1.04 -14.50 9.89
N GLU A 123 -0.62 -15.12 10.99
CA GLU A 123 -0.54 -14.45 12.28
C GLU A 123 0.90 -13.97 12.53
N LYS A 124 1.03 -12.76 13.06
CA LYS A 124 2.31 -12.22 13.55
C LYS A 124 2.05 -11.37 14.80
N LYS A 125 2.66 -11.78 15.92
CA LYS A 125 2.52 -11.12 17.24
C LYS A 125 1.05 -10.97 17.66
N GLY A 126 0.22 -12.00 17.41
CA GLY A 126 -1.21 -12.00 17.75
C GLY A 126 -2.12 -11.22 16.80
N ASN A 127 -1.56 -10.53 15.80
CA ASN A 127 -2.33 -9.85 14.75
C ASN A 127 -2.42 -10.69 13.49
N ILE A 128 -3.52 -10.55 12.77
CA ILE A 128 -3.87 -11.25 11.54
C ILE A 128 -3.62 -10.31 10.37
N TYR A 129 -2.80 -10.77 9.42
CA TYR A 129 -2.43 -10.00 8.23
C TYR A 129 -2.98 -10.68 6.99
N LEU A 130 -3.74 -9.94 6.19
CA LEU A 130 -4.24 -10.39 4.88
C LEU A 130 -3.20 -10.14 3.81
N ILE A 131 -3.00 -11.12 2.93
CA ILE A 131 -2.13 -11.01 1.75
C ILE A 131 -2.80 -11.66 0.54
N ASN A 132 -2.34 -11.30 -0.64
CA ASN A 132 -2.62 -12.06 -1.85
C ASN A 132 -2.01 -13.49 -1.73
N PRO A 133 -2.77 -14.57 -2.00
CA PRO A 133 -2.28 -15.95 -2.01
C PRO A 133 -1.00 -16.17 -2.82
N GLU A 134 -0.81 -15.44 -3.92
CA GLU A 134 0.40 -15.53 -4.76
C GLU A 134 1.66 -15.12 -3.99
N HIS A 135 1.54 -14.28 -2.97
CA HIS A 135 2.66 -13.79 -2.17
C HIS A 135 3.02 -14.72 -0.99
N GLU A 136 2.26 -15.79 -0.74
CA GLU A 136 2.47 -16.61 0.47
C GLU A 136 3.86 -17.26 0.52
N ASN A 137 4.31 -17.83 -0.61
CA ASN A 137 5.60 -18.53 -0.65
C ASN A 137 6.78 -17.57 -0.50
N ILE A 138 6.74 -16.42 -1.19
CA ILE A 138 7.81 -15.41 -1.09
C ILE A 138 7.84 -14.78 0.29
N LEU A 139 6.67 -14.53 0.90
CA LEU A 139 6.58 -14.05 2.27
C LEU A 139 7.29 -15.01 3.22
N ARG A 140 7.02 -16.32 3.12
CA ARG A 140 7.64 -17.32 4.01
C ARG A 140 9.17 -17.32 3.89
N ILE A 141 9.69 -17.22 2.68
CA ILE A 141 11.13 -17.11 2.42
C ILE A 141 11.66 -15.82 3.06
N PHE A 142 10.95 -14.71 2.94
CA PHE A 142 11.37 -13.46 3.58
C PHE A 142 11.35 -13.55 5.11
N GLN A 143 10.38 -14.21 5.74
CA GLN A 143 10.36 -14.35 7.21
C GLN A 143 11.57 -15.14 7.74
N GLN A 144 12.12 -16.06 6.94
CA GLN A 144 13.27 -16.88 7.31
C GLN A 144 14.61 -16.15 7.16
N ASN A 145 14.69 -15.17 6.25
CA ASN A 145 15.95 -14.53 5.86
C ASN A 145 16.03 -13.05 6.24
N PHE A 146 14.91 -12.39 6.54
CA PHE A 146 14.84 -10.95 6.78
C PHE A 146 13.93 -10.60 7.96
N GLN A 147 14.24 -9.46 8.59
CA GLN A 147 13.31 -8.84 9.52
C GLN A 147 12.22 -8.10 8.74
N LEU A 148 11.04 -8.72 8.67
CA LEU A 148 9.88 -8.09 8.03
C LEU A 148 9.33 -6.94 8.87
N ILE A 149 9.34 -5.73 8.30
CA ILE A 149 8.67 -4.56 8.88
C ILE A 149 7.16 -4.70 8.70
N LYS A 150 6.68 -4.87 7.46
CA LYS A 150 5.26 -5.01 7.12
C LYS A 150 5.07 -6.07 6.03
N ALA A 151 3.95 -6.78 6.08
CA ALA A 151 3.53 -7.70 5.04
C ALA A 151 2.00 -7.76 5.02
N GLY A 152 1.41 -7.30 3.93
CA GLY A 152 -0.04 -7.27 3.78
C GLY A 152 -0.75 -6.19 4.59
N LEU A 153 -2.06 -6.38 4.74
CA LEU A 153 -2.98 -5.53 5.49
C LEU A 153 -3.19 -6.10 6.89
N ASN A 154 -2.93 -5.31 7.94
CA ASN A 154 -3.27 -5.73 9.31
C ASN A 154 -4.79 -5.62 9.52
N ALA A 155 -5.48 -6.76 9.61
CA ALA A 155 -6.91 -6.82 9.85
C ALA A 155 -7.27 -6.59 11.33
N GLY A 156 -6.36 -6.89 12.26
CA GLY A 156 -6.62 -6.88 13.69
C GLY A 156 -6.28 -8.19 14.36
N LYS A 157 -6.98 -8.52 15.44
CA LYS A 157 -6.72 -9.72 16.24
C LYS A 157 -8.00 -10.45 16.60
N PHE A 158 -7.94 -11.77 16.67
CA PHE A 158 -9.07 -12.54 17.17
C PHE A 158 -9.15 -12.43 18.69
N ALA A 159 -10.29 -12.01 19.22
CA ALA A 159 -10.56 -11.96 20.66
C ALA A 159 -12.06 -12.12 20.93
N GLY A 160 -12.40 -12.90 21.95
CA GLY A 160 -13.81 -13.08 22.35
C GLY A 160 -14.71 -13.68 21.27
N GLY A 161 -14.16 -14.50 20.38
CA GLY A 161 -14.92 -15.14 19.29
C GLY A 161 -15.21 -14.23 18.09
N ASP A 162 -14.56 -13.06 18.01
CA ASP A 162 -14.71 -12.12 16.90
C ASP A 162 -13.36 -11.44 16.58
N LEU A 163 -13.33 -10.65 15.51
CA LEU A 163 -12.22 -9.78 15.18
C LEU A 163 -12.33 -8.48 15.99
N VAL A 164 -11.24 -8.11 16.65
CA VAL A 164 -11.00 -6.74 17.10
C VAL A 164 -10.22 -6.07 15.97
N PRO A 165 -10.87 -5.19 15.17
CA PRO A 165 -10.26 -4.67 13.95
C PRO A 165 -9.11 -3.72 14.29
N GLU A 166 -8.04 -3.77 13.49
CA GLU A 166 -6.99 -2.76 13.55
C GLU A 166 -7.40 -1.51 12.76
N HIS A 167 -6.85 -0.36 13.14
CA HIS A 167 -7.08 0.91 12.44
C HIS A 167 -6.76 0.83 10.94
N GLU A 168 -5.75 0.07 10.54
CA GLU A 168 -5.38 -0.11 9.13
C GLU A 168 -6.54 -0.68 8.29
N LEU A 169 -7.36 -1.56 8.86
CA LEU A 169 -8.53 -2.12 8.18
C LEU A 169 -9.56 -1.04 7.83
N ALA A 170 -9.67 0.02 8.64
CA ALA A 170 -10.63 1.13 8.41
C ALA A 170 -10.36 1.88 7.09
N TYR A 171 -9.08 1.98 6.69
CA TYR A 171 -8.67 2.66 5.45
C TYR A 171 -8.55 1.72 4.25
N SER A 172 -8.84 0.43 4.44
CA SER A 172 -8.70 -0.55 3.39
C SER A 172 -9.91 -0.57 2.45
N GLU A 173 -9.67 -0.91 1.20
CA GLU A 173 -10.73 -1.13 0.22
C GLU A 173 -11.41 -2.50 0.37
N VAL A 174 -10.88 -3.36 1.24
CA VAL A 174 -11.34 -4.75 1.41
C VAL A 174 -12.51 -4.88 2.39
N LEU A 175 -12.94 -3.78 3.01
CA LEU A 175 -14.07 -3.77 3.93
C LEU A 175 -15.35 -4.29 3.27
N GLY A 176 -16.10 -5.10 4.02
CA GLY A 176 -17.43 -5.56 3.64
C GLY A 176 -18.49 -4.45 3.70
N ASP A 177 -19.47 -4.53 2.80
CA ASP A 177 -20.53 -3.51 2.69
C ASP A 177 -21.49 -3.53 3.90
N GLN A 178 -21.56 -4.64 4.62
CA GLN A 178 -22.36 -4.79 5.84
C GLN A 178 -21.80 -4.03 7.05
N ILE A 179 -20.59 -3.47 6.96
CA ILE A 179 -19.99 -2.73 8.07
C ILE A 179 -20.81 -1.47 8.34
N GLN A 180 -21.29 -1.35 9.57
CA GLN A 180 -22.03 -0.17 10.01
C GLN A 180 -21.13 1.06 10.00
N LYS A 181 -21.60 2.13 9.36
CA LYS A 181 -20.87 3.40 9.25
C LYS A 181 -21.62 4.47 10.02
N VAL A 182 -20.90 5.25 10.81
CA VAL A 182 -21.43 6.43 11.48
C VAL A 182 -20.72 7.65 10.91
N GLY A 183 -21.48 8.52 10.27
CA GLY A 183 -20.99 9.80 9.79
C GLY A 183 -21.01 10.84 10.90
N LEU A 184 -19.87 11.46 11.16
CA LEU A 184 -19.72 12.55 12.13
C LEU A 184 -19.75 13.90 11.42
N ASN A 185 -20.22 14.91 12.14
CA ASN A 185 -19.95 16.30 11.76
C ASN A 185 -18.51 16.70 12.14
N THR A 186 -18.10 17.91 11.77
CA THR A 186 -16.74 18.41 11.98
C THR A 186 -16.33 18.40 13.46
N GLU A 187 -17.22 18.86 14.36
CA GLU A 187 -16.90 18.98 15.79
C GLU A 187 -16.76 17.59 16.44
N GLU A 188 -17.64 16.67 16.09
CA GLU A 188 -17.60 15.27 16.53
C GLU A 188 -16.37 14.55 16.01
N ALA A 189 -15.99 14.76 14.74
CA ALA A 189 -14.80 14.18 14.15
C ALA A 189 -13.53 14.63 14.87
N LEU A 190 -13.42 15.93 15.21
CA LEU A 190 -12.31 16.45 16.00
C LEU A 190 -12.26 15.84 17.40
N LYS A 191 -13.42 15.71 18.07
CA LYS A 191 -13.51 15.02 19.37
C LYS A 191 -13.09 13.56 19.26
N TYR A 192 -13.53 12.85 18.23
CA TYR A 192 -13.12 11.48 17.95
C TYR A 192 -11.60 11.35 17.78
N ILE A 193 -10.98 12.19 16.94
CA ILE A 193 -9.52 12.13 16.70
C ILE A 193 -8.72 12.46 17.98
N ARG A 194 -9.23 13.39 18.82
CA ARG A 194 -8.62 13.76 20.11
C ARG A 194 -8.91 12.75 21.23
N ARG A 195 -9.79 11.77 20.99
CA ARG A 195 -10.33 10.84 22.00
C ARG A 195 -11.04 11.55 23.15
N GLU A 196 -11.81 12.56 22.80
CA GLU A 196 -12.77 13.24 23.69
C GLU A 196 -14.13 12.55 23.59
N ASP A 197 -14.99 12.79 24.58
CA ASP A 197 -16.36 12.29 24.57
C ASP A 197 -17.21 13.06 23.56
N PHE A 198 -18.00 12.33 22.79
CA PHE A 198 -18.99 12.87 21.86
C PHE A 198 -20.24 11.99 21.88
N GLN A 199 -21.37 12.55 21.48
CA GLN A 199 -22.63 11.82 21.41
C GLN A 199 -22.80 11.27 20.00
N ILE A 200 -23.27 10.02 19.92
CA ILE A 200 -23.72 9.39 18.69
C ILE A 200 -25.11 8.82 18.98
N ASP A 201 -25.96 8.76 17.96
CA ASP A 201 -27.20 8.00 18.04
C ASP A 201 -26.92 6.54 18.47
N ARG A 202 -27.54 6.14 19.58
CA ARG A 202 -27.33 4.83 20.22
C ARG A 202 -28.21 3.74 19.63
N THR A 203 -28.94 4.00 18.55
CA THR A 203 -29.63 2.98 17.75
C THR A 203 -28.64 1.95 17.18
N VAL A 204 -27.38 2.33 16.98
CA VAL A 204 -26.31 1.45 16.52
C VAL A 204 -25.49 0.93 17.71
N THR A 205 -25.27 -0.38 17.78
CA THR A 205 -24.44 -1.02 18.83
C THR A 205 -23.40 -1.94 18.21
N GLY A 206 -22.31 -2.19 18.93
CA GLY A 206 -21.19 -2.99 18.44
C GLY A 206 -20.12 -2.16 17.74
N TRP A 207 -19.37 -2.79 16.85
CA TRP A 207 -18.29 -2.13 16.12
C TRP A 207 -18.83 -1.32 14.95
N VAL A 208 -18.38 -0.06 14.86
CA VAL A 208 -18.76 0.86 13.80
C VAL A 208 -17.54 1.51 13.18
N LEU A 209 -17.61 1.73 11.87
CA LEU A 209 -16.66 2.55 11.14
C LEU A 209 -17.07 4.02 11.28
N ILE A 210 -16.25 4.80 11.98
CA ILE A 210 -16.42 6.25 12.08
C ILE A 210 -15.94 6.88 10.78
N SER A 211 -16.71 7.83 10.25
CA SER A 211 -16.40 8.53 9.02
C SER A 211 -16.71 10.02 9.11
N TYR A 212 -16.04 10.83 8.31
CA TYR A 212 -16.34 12.25 8.11
C TYR A 212 -16.36 12.53 6.61
N ARG A 213 -17.45 13.11 6.10
CA ARG A 213 -17.66 13.33 4.65
C ARG A 213 -17.43 12.07 3.80
N ASN A 214 -17.93 10.93 4.27
CA ASN A 214 -17.73 9.60 3.65
C ASN A 214 -16.28 9.08 3.62
N CYS A 215 -15.32 9.80 4.19
CA CYS A 215 -13.97 9.32 4.40
C CYS A 215 -13.90 8.55 5.72
N PRO A 216 -13.44 7.29 5.74
CA PRO A 216 -13.17 6.57 6.98
C PRO A 216 -12.20 7.36 7.87
N LEU A 217 -12.46 7.38 9.17
CA LEU A 217 -11.54 7.92 10.18
C LEU A 217 -11.00 6.83 11.11
N GLY A 218 -11.71 5.73 11.31
CA GLY A 218 -11.27 4.66 12.21
C GLY A 218 -12.42 3.92 12.88
N TRP A 219 -12.11 3.15 13.92
CA TRP A 219 -13.09 2.32 14.62
C TRP A 219 -13.57 2.94 15.93
N ALA A 220 -14.84 2.67 16.26
CA ALA A 220 -15.36 2.80 17.60
C ALA A 220 -16.20 1.54 17.94
N LYS A 221 -16.30 1.23 19.23
CA LYS A 221 -17.22 0.21 19.73
C LYS A 221 -18.28 0.88 20.59
N ILE A 222 -19.51 0.93 20.08
CA ILE A 222 -20.67 1.50 20.78
C ILE A 222 -21.25 0.42 21.70
N LEU A 223 -21.33 0.75 22.98
CA LEU A 223 -21.98 -0.04 24.02
C LEU A 223 -23.19 0.74 24.54
N SER A 224 -24.06 0.08 25.31
CA SER A 224 -25.30 0.68 25.82
C SER A 224 -25.08 2.01 26.58
N ASN A 225 -23.95 2.14 27.29
CA ASN A 225 -23.65 3.30 28.13
C ASN A 225 -22.40 4.10 27.73
N ARG A 226 -21.58 3.63 26.79
CA ARG A 226 -20.31 4.28 26.45
C ARG A 226 -19.89 4.00 25.01
N ILE A 227 -19.00 4.84 24.51
CA ILE A 227 -18.35 4.67 23.22
C ILE A 227 -16.86 4.43 23.48
N ASN A 228 -16.38 3.24 23.14
CA ASN A 228 -14.95 2.98 23.18
C ASN A 228 -14.34 3.47 21.86
N ASN A 229 -13.56 4.55 21.94
CA ASN A 229 -12.83 5.09 20.81
C ASN A 229 -11.50 4.33 20.61
N TYR A 230 -11.34 3.72 19.43
CA TYR A 230 -10.16 2.94 19.03
C TYR A 230 -9.22 3.71 18.08
N TYR A 231 -9.29 5.04 18.04
CA TYR A 231 -8.36 5.85 17.26
C TYR A 231 -6.92 5.72 17.82
N PRO A 232 -5.91 5.49 16.96
CA PRO A 232 -4.54 5.20 17.39
C PRO A 232 -3.96 6.31 18.24
N LYS A 233 -3.25 5.95 19.31
CA LYS A 233 -2.75 6.93 20.30
C LYS A 233 -1.73 7.89 19.69
N GLU A 234 -0.87 7.35 18.84
CA GLU A 234 0.23 8.01 18.16
C GLU A 234 -0.21 8.95 17.03
N GLN A 235 -1.47 8.86 16.60
CA GLN A 235 -2.04 9.71 15.54
C GLN A 235 -3.01 10.76 16.07
N ARG A 236 -3.25 10.79 17.39
CA ARG A 236 -4.21 11.73 17.99
C ARG A 236 -3.72 13.15 17.79
N MET A 237 -4.65 14.03 17.41
CA MET A 237 -4.40 15.45 17.50
C MET A 237 -4.28 15.85 18.96
N VAL A 238 -3.24 16.61 19.27
CA VAL A 238 -3.15 17.34 20.54
C VAL A 238 -3.98 18.62 20.37
N LYS A 239 -4.65 19.09 21.42
CA LYS A 239 -5.20 20.46 21.40
C LYS A 239 -4.04 21.42 21.20
N ASP A 240 -4.23 22.46 20.39
CA ASP A 240 -3.31 23.59 20.39
C ASP A 240 -3.15 24.06 21.84
N ALA A 241 -1.89 24.22 22.27
CA ALA A 241 -1.54 24.64 23.63
C ALA A 241 -1.91 26.10 23.88
#